data_AF-W0IZY2-F1
#
_entry.id   AF-W0IZY2-F1
#
_cell.length_a   1.000
_cell.length_b   1.000
_cell.length_c   1.000
_cell.angle_alpha   90.00
_cell.angle_beta   90.00
_cell.angle_gamma   90.00
#
_symmetry.space_group_name_H-M   'P 1'
#
loop_
_entity.id
_entity.type
_entity.pdbx_description
1 polymer ?
#
loop_
_entity_poly.entity_id
_entity_poly.type
_entity_poly.pdbx_seq_one_letter_code
_entity_poly.pdbx_strand_id
1 'polypeptide(L)'
;MKRLSSLVLCGSLLLPGVAAFADTATTSANAIDAVKAESASLLEQITKSLTGLASQAGTTTGAAATTGDSFVTQLQSLATSIQSGDDAEASGTLQKLMAAKPTDGQLAVLNDVRDNFALLALGRNFDTANTATQSAVGSAITAIKTGNTTDIVTSLQGLYGNARLTDTQKELVTGLVGSWNPKLADVATQAGKLRDTAKLFGF
;
A
#
# COMPACT_ATOMS: atom_id res chain seq x y z
N MET A 1 -37.70 50.36 -35.26
CA MET A 1 -37.07 50.60 -33.93
C MET A 1 -38.04 50.10 -32.87
N LYS A 2 -37.73 49.01 -32.13
CA LYS A 2 -37.33 48.98 -30.70
C LYS A 2 -38.40 49.66 -29.80
N ARG A 3 -39.03 49.06 -28.76
CA ARG A 3 -38.70 47.99 -27.78
C ARG A 3 -40.01 47.43 -27.17
N LEU A 4 -40.21 46.10 -27.08
CA LEU A 4 -40.03 45.21 -25.90
C LEU A 4 -40.84 45.59 -24.65
N SER A 5 -41.94 44.87 -24.46
CA SER A 5 -42.78 44.81 -23.26
C SER A 5 -42.12 43.97 -22.16
N SER A 6 -42.15 44.47 -20.94
CA SER A 6 -41.91 43.69 -19.72
C SER A 6 -43.05 42.72 -19.46
N LEU A 7 -42.74 41.45 -19.21
CA LEU A 7 -43.61 40.55 -18.48
C LEU A 7 -42.74 39.64 -17.60
N VAL A 8 -42.88 39.81 -16.29
CA VAL A 8 -42.42 38.88 -15.26
C VAL A 8 -43.69 38.22 -14.72
N LEU A 9 -43.83 36.90 -14.83
CA LEU A 9 -44.41 36.10 -13.74
C LEU A 9 -44.19 34.58 -13.91
N CYS A 10 -43.67 34.02 -12.82
CA CYS A 10 -43.54 32.65 -12.36
C CYS A 10 -44.32 31.52 -13.07
N GLY A 11 -43.67 30.35 -13.20
CA GLY A 11 -44.38 29.09 -13.41
C GLY A 11 -43.49 27.89 -13.69
N SER A 12 -43.05 27.22 -12.62
CA SER A 12 -42.82 25.77 -12.52
C SER A 12 -41.93 25.09 -13.59
N LEU A 13 -40.63 24.98 -13.32
CA LEU A 13 -39.83 23.87 -13.88
C LEU A 13 -39.78 22.70 -12.90
N LEU A 14 -40.52 21.65 -13.25
CA LEU A 14 -40.29 20.28 -12.82
C LEU A 14 -38.86 19.88 -13.17
N LEU A 15 -37.98 19.81 -12.17
CA LEU A 15 -36.73 19.06 -12.28
C LEU A 15 -37.02 17.63 -11.80
N PRO A 16 -36.79 16.58 -12.60
CA PRO A 16 -36.73 15.23 -12.08
C PRO A 16 -35.58 15.18 -11.06
N GLY A 17 -35.92 14.76 -9.84
CA GLY A 17 -35.00 14.63 -8.74
C GLY A 17 -33.80 13.76 -9.12
N VAL A 18 -32.63 14.39 -9.22
CA VAL A 18 -31.34 13.73 -9.05
C VAL A 18 -31.16 13.43 -7.57
N ALA A 19 -31.78 12.36 -7.10
CA ALA A 19 -31.60 11.87 -5.74
C ALA A 19 -31.58 10.33 -5.75
N ALA A 20 -30.48 9.77 -6.25
CA ALA A 20 -30.01 8.43 -5.90
C ALA A 20 -28.60 8.18 -6.47
N PHE A 21 -27.60 8.89 -5.96
CA PHE A 21 -26.28 8.28 -5.78
C PHE A 21 -26.09 8.13 -4.28
N ALA A 22 -26.76 7.11 -3.75
CA ALA A 22 -26.44 6.61 -2.44
C ALA A 22 -25.04 6.00 -2.50
N ASP A 23 -24.12 6.69 -1.82
CA ASP A 23 -23.08 6.10 -1.00
C ASP A 23 -21.99 5.25 -1.70
N THR A 24 -21.13 5.92 -2.47
CA THR A 24 -19.72 5.51 -2.63
C THR A 24 -18.80 6.36 -1.76
N ALA A 25 -19.29 6.74 -0.58
CA ALA A 25 -18.51 7.37 0.47
C ALA A 25 -18.42 6.43 1.66
N THR A 26 -17.94 5.20 1.43
CA THR A 26 -16.99 4.61 2.38
C THR A 26 -15.77 5.55 2.42
N THR A 27 -15.94 6.66 3.15
CA THR A 27 -14.95 7.70 3.34
C THR A 27 -13.63 7.05 3.73
N SER A 28 -12.53 7.50 3.12
CA SER A 28 -11.16 7.06 3.38
C SER A 28 -10.81 6.96 4.89
N ALA A 29 -11.57 7.63 5.75
CA ALA A 29 -11.56 7.54 7.20
C ALA A 29 -11.76 6.13 7.77
N ASN A 30 -12.55 5.26 7.13
CA ASN A 30 -12.86 3.89 7.60
C ASN A 30 -12.04 2.81 6.87
N ALA A 31 -11.13 3.18 5.97
CA ALA A 31 -10.37 2.23 5.16
C ALA A 31 -9.43 1.37 6.01
N ILE A 32 -8.82 1.94 7.06
CA ILE A 32 -7.96 1.20 8.00
C ILE A 32 -8.80 0.17 8.76
N ASP A 33 -9.98 0.53 9.28
CA ASP A 33 -10.82 -0.39 10.04
C ASP A 33 -11.38 -1.51 9.16
N ALA A 34 -11.74 -1.22 7.91
CA ALA A 34 -12.13 -2.23 6.94
C ALA A 34 -11.00 -3.24 6.68
N VAL A 35 -9.76 -2.76 6.52
CA VAL A 35 -8.60 -3.65 6.35
C VAL A 35 -8.29 -4.43 7.63
N LYS A 36 -8.42 -3.81 8.81
CA LYS A 36 -8.30 -4.51 10.11
C LYS A 36 -9.27 -5.69 10.17
N ALA A 37 -10.53 -5.49 9.77
CA ALA A 37 -11.53 -6.56 9.70
C ALA A 37 -11.17 -7.66 8.66
N GLU A 38 -10.49 -7.31 7.58
CA GLU A 38 -10.03 -8.23 6.53
C GLU A 38 -8.70 -8.94 6.89
N SER A 39 -8.01 -8.55 7.97
CA SER A 39 -6.62 -8.97 8.28
C SER A 39 -6.42 -10.49 8.30
N ALA A 40 -7.37 -11.24 8.85
CA ALA A 40 -7.29 -12.70 8.89
C ALA A 40 -7.35 -13.30 7.48
N SER A 41 -8.24 -12.78 6.62
CA SER A 41 -8.35 -13.22 5.22
C SER A 41 -7.12 -12.82 4.41
N LEU A 42 -6.59 -11.61 4.62
CA LEU A 42 -5.36 -11.16 3.97
C LEU A 42 -4.18 -12.05 4.35
N LEU A 43 -4.03 -12.37 5.64
CA LEU A 43 -2.98 -13.27 6.12
C LEU A 43 -3.09 -14.68 5.51
N GLU A 44 -4.31 -15.22 5.41
CA GLU A 44 -4.57 -16.51 4.77
C GLU A 44 -4.19 -16.48 3.29
N GLN A 45 -4.61 -15.45 2.55
CA GLN A 45 -4.29 -15.27 1.13
C GLN A 45 -2.79 -15.17 0.90
N ILE A 46 -2.10 -14.33 1.68
CA ILE A 46 -0.64 -14.19 1.62
C ILE A 46 0.05 -15.54 1.89
N THR A 47 -0.34 -16.23 2.95
CA THR A 47 0.26 -17.52 3.34
C THR A 47 0.05 -18.56 2.25
N LYS A 48 -1.15 -18.61 1.65
CA LYS A 48 -1.46 -19.50 0.53
C LYS A 48 -0.62 -19.17 -0.71
N SER A 49 -0.53 -17.89 -1.10
CA SER A 49 0.25 -17.44 -2.24
C SER A 49 1.76 -17.73 -2.06
N LEU A 50 2.32 -17.44 -0.88
CA LEU A 50 3.72 -17.76 -0.55
C LEU A 50 4.00 -19.26 -0.52
N THR A 51 3.11 -20.06 0.06
CA THR A 51 3.27 -21.53 0.10
C THR A 51 3.23 -22.12 -1.31
N GLY A 52 2.27 -21.69 -2.14
CA GLY A 52 2.18 -22.11 -3.53
C GLY A 52 3.41 -21.71 -4.35
N LEU A 53 3.92 -20.50 -4.13
CA LEU A 53 5.14 -20.02 -4.78
C LEU A 53 6.38 -20.80 -4.37
N ALA A 54 6.54 -21.09 -3.08
CA ALA A 54 7.64 -21.89 -2.56
C ALA A 54 7.61 -23.33 -3.10
N SER A 55 6.43 -23.96 -3.17
CA SER A 55 6.27 -25.28 -3.78
C SER A 55 6.62 -25.28 -5.26
N GLN A 56 6.25 -24.24 -6.02
CA GLN A 56 6.62 -24.12 -7.43
C GLN A 56 8.14 -23.92 -7.60
N ALA A 57 8.75 -23.03 -6.81
CA ALA A 57 10.19 -22.75 -6.87
C ALA A 57 11.05 -23.99 -6.52
N GLY A 58 10.59 -24.84 -5.60
CA GLY A 58 11.26 -26.10 -5.25
C GLY A 58 11.19 -27.19 -6.32
N THR A 59 10.35 -27.02 -7.36
CA THR A 59 10.19 -28.00 -8.45
C THR A 59 10.90 -27.60 -9.74
N THR A 60 11.37 -26.34 -9.86
CA THR A 60 12.08 -25.85 -11.05
C THR A 60 13.47 -26.48 -11.18
N THR A 61 13.52 -27.63 -11.86
CA THR A 61 14.75 -28.30 -12.28
C THR A 61 15.42 -27.44 -13.36
N GLY A 62 16.49 -26.72 -13.01
CA GLY A 62 17.28 -25.94 -13.97
C GLY A 62 17.74 -24.56 -13.52
N ALA A 63 17.27 -24.04 -12.38
CA ALA A 63 17.90 -22.88 -11.77
C ALA A 63 19.23 -23.32 -11.13
N ALA A 64 20.33 -22.63 -11.44
CA ALA A 64 21.59 -22.83 -10.73
C ALA A 64 21.31 -22.76 -9.21
N ALA A 65 21.76 -23.79 -8.47
CA ALA A 65 21.45 -24.01 -7.05
C ALA A 65 21.74 -22.79 -6.14
N THR A 66 22.50 -21.81 -6.61
CA THR A 66 22.83 -20.58 -5.87
C THR A 66 21.70 -19.54 -5.82
N THR A 67 20.72 -19.58 -6.72
CA THR A 67 19.61 -18.58 -6.77
C THR A 67 18.26 -19.15 -6.29
N GLY A 68 18.01 -20.45 -6.46
CA GLY A 68 16.77 -21.10 -6.03
C GLY A 68 16.66 -21.26 -4.51
N ASP A 69 17.75 -21.70 -3.86
CA ASP A 69 17.78 -21.92 -2.39
C ASP A 69 17.68 -20.59 -1.63
N SER A 70 18.26 -19.52 -2.17
CA SER A 70 18.14 -18.18 -1.58
C SER A 70 16.74 -17.59 -1.76
N PHE A 71 16.06 -17.85 -2.89
CA PHE A 71 14.69 -17.39 -3.12
C PHE A 71 13.68 -18.08 -2.20
N VAL A 72 13.71 -19.42 -2.09
CA VAL A 72 12.80 -20.16 -1.19
C VAL A 72 13.04 -19.76 0.28
N THR A 73 14.30 -19.59 0.69
CA THR A 73 14.63 -19.11 2.04
C THR A 73 14.08 -17.70 2.29
N GLN A 74 14.16 -16.79 1.30
CA GLN A 74 13.56 -15.46 1.40
C GLN A 74 12.02 -15.50 1.44
N LEU A 75 11.37 -16.41 0.72
CA LEU A 75 9.92 -16.61 0.82
C LEU A 75 9.51 -17.12 2.22
N GLN A 76 10.28 -18.03 2.79
CA GLN A 76 10.05 -18.53 4.15
C GLN A 76 10.26 -17.42 5.19
N SER A 77 11.34 -16.66 5.07
CA SER A 77 11.59 -15.49 5.92
C SER A 77 10.45 -14.48 5.82
N LEU A 78 9.99 -14.17 4.61
CA LEU A 78 8.82 -13.30 4.40
C LEU A 78 7.58 -13.84 5.11
N ALA A 79 7.27 -15.12 4.95
CA ALA A 79 6.12 -15.74 5.62
C ALA A 79 6.24 -15.67 7.15
N THR A 80 7.43 -15.95 7.70
CA THR A 80 7.68 -15.87 9.14
C THR A 80 7.51 -14.46 9.68
N SER A 81 8.09 -13.44 9.04
CA SER A 81 7.96 -12.05 9.48
C SER A 81 6.51 -11.56 9.41
N ILE A 82 5.76 -11.94 8.37
CA ILE A 82 4.33 -11.61 8.25
C ILE A 82 3.50 -12.27 9.36
N GLN A 83 3.83 -13.52 9.72
CA GLN A 83 3.15 -14.26 10.79
C GLN A 83 3.51 -13.75 12.19
N SER A 84 4.75 -13.33 12.42
CA SER A 84 5.19 -12.74 13.69
C SER A 84 4.72 -11.30 13.87
N GLY A 85 4.25 -10.65 12.80
CA GLY A 85 3.85 -9.24 12.81
C GLY A 85 5.04 -8.28 12.69
N ASP A 86 6.22 -8.77 12.29
CA ASP A 86 7.36 -7.92 11.94
C ASP A 86 7.18 -7.37 10.52
N ASP A 87 6.25 -6.43 10.39
CA ASP A 87 5.86 -5.87 9.08
C ASP A 87 7.00 -5.04 8.46
N ALA A 88 7.92 -4.47 9.27
CA ALA A 88 9.09 -3.76 8.75
C ALA A 88 10.06 -4.74 8.08
N GLU A 89 10.43 -5.84 8.76
CA GLU A 89 11.27 -6.89 8.17
C GLU A 89 10.60 -7.53 6.94
N ALA A 90 9.32 -7.86 7.04
CA ALA A 90 8.55 -8.43 5.93
C ALA A 90 8.59 -7.52 4.69
N SER A 91 8.38 -6.21 4.87
CA SER A 91 8.43 -5.25 3.76
C SER A 91 9.81 -5.19 3.09
N GLY A 92 10.89 -5.25 3.88
CA GLY A 92 12.25 -5.28 3.37
C GLY A 92 12.59 -6.58 2.63
N THR A 93 12.13 -7.72 3.13
CA THR A 93 12.32 -9.02 2.47
C THR A 93 11.53 -9.10 1.16
N LEU A 94 10.29 -8.62 1.14
CA LEU A 94 9.48 -8.53 -0.08
C LEU A 94 10.15 -7.62 -1.13
N GLN A 95 10.67 -6.45 -0.72
CA GLN A 95 11.42 -5.58 -1.61
C GLN A 95 12.61 -6.31 -2.26
N LYS A 96 13.39 -7.08 -1.48
CA LYS A 96 14.52 -7.87 -2.00
C LYS A 96 14.06 -8.92 -3.00
N LEU A 97 12.98 -9.64 -2.70
CA LEU A 97 12.38 -10.63 -3.60
C LEU A 97 11.93 -10.00 -4.92
N MET A 98 11.30 -8.83 -4.89
CA MET A 98 10.88 -8.07 -6.07
C MET A 98 12.09 -7.57 -6.89
N ALA A 99 13.16 -7.14 -6.21
CA ALA A 99 14.38 -6.66 -6.85
C ALA A 99 15.24 -7.79 -7.44
N ALA A 100 15.05 -9.03 -7.00
CA ALA A 100 15.78 -10.21 -7.46
C ALA A 100 15.41 -10.66 -8.89
N LYS A 101 14.53 -9.91 -9.58
CA LYS A 101 14.04 -10.21 -10.94
C LYS A 101 13.41 -11.61 -11.03
N PRO A 102 12.33 -11.85 -10.26
CA PRO A 102 11.58 -13.10 -10.35
C PRO A 102 11.08 -13.36 -11.78
N THR A 103 10.83 -14.62 -12.13
CA THR A 103 10.19 -14.95 -13.41
C THR A 103 8.78 -14.34 -13.49
N ASP A 104 8.20 -14.19 -14.68
CA ASP A 104 6.88 -13.56 -14.84
C ASP A 104 5.79 -14.23 -13.98
N GLY A 105 5.82 -15.57 -13.88
CA GLY A 105 4.91 -16.32 -13.01
C GLY A 105 5.14 -16.04 -11.53
N GLN A 106 6.39 -15.96 -11.10
CA GLN A 106 6.74 -15.62 -9.71
C GLN A 106 6.40 -14.16 -9.39
N LEU A 107 6.60 -13.24 -10.33
CA LEU A 107 6.30 -11.82 -10.20
C LEU A 107 4.80 -11.58 -10.06
N ALA A 108 3.96 -12.31 -10.80
CA ALA A 108 2.51 -12.22 -10.67
C ALA A 108 2.05 -12.58 -9.24
N VAL A 109 2.60 -13.67 -8.67
CA VAL A 109 2.30 -14.07 -7.29
C VAL A 109 2.89 -13.08 -6.27
N LEU A 110 4.10 -12.59 -6.49
CA LEU A 110 4.72 -11.59 -5.61
C LEU A 110 3.98 -10.24 -5.64
N ASN A 111 3.39 -9.84 -6.76
CA ASN A 111 2.52 -8.67 -6.84
C ASN A 111 1.25 -8.84 -5.98
N ASP A 112 0.61 -10.01 -6.05
CA ASP A 112 -0.55 -10.32 -5.20
C ASP A 112 -0.17 -10.35 -3.71
N VAL A 113 0.95 -10.99 -3.38
CA VAL A 113 1.50 -10.96 -2.01
C VAL A 113 1.78 -9.54 -1.56
N ARG A 114 2.40 -8.71 -2.41
CA ARG A 114 2.72 -7.31 -2.10
C ARG A 114 1.47 -6.51 -1.79
N ASP A 115 0.46 -6.59 -2.64
CA ASP A 115 -0.74 -5.78 -2.51
C ASP A 115 -1.51 -6.19 -1.24
N ASN A 116 -1.67 -7.49 -0.99
CA ASN A 116 -2.32 -8.00 0.23
C ASN A 116 -1.51 -7.70 1.50
N PHE A 117 -0.18 -7.86 1.45
CA PHE A 117 0.70 -7.56 2.57
C PHE A 117 0.68 -6.06 2.90
N ALA A 118 0.71 -5.19 1.89
CA ALA A 118 0.67 -3.75 2.13
C ALA A 118 -0.64 -3.32 2.80
N LEU A 119 -1.78 -3.88 2.38
CA LEU A 119 -3.04 -3.68 3.08
C LEU A 119 -2.91 -4.14 4.55
N LEU A 120 -2.54 -5.40 4.76
CA LEU A 120 -2.40 -5.98 6.11
C LEU A 120 -1.48 -5.14 7.01
N ALA A 121 -0.30 -4.76 6.52
CA ALA A 121 0.68 -3.98 7.25
C ALA A 121 0.18 -2.56 7.56
N LEU A 122 -0.50 -1.90 6.62
CA LEU A 122 -1.13 -0.60 6.88
C LEU A 122 -2.23 -0.71 7.95
N GLY A 123 -3.03 -1.78 7.92
CA GLY A 123 -4.07 -2.04 8.93
C GLY A 123 -3.51 -2.32 10.33
N ARG A 124 -2.36 -3.02 10.42
CA ARG A 124 -1.69 -3.34 11.69
C ARG A 124 -0.97 -2.15 12.32
N ASN A 125 -0.30 -1.34 11.50
CA ASN A 125 0.64 -0.32 11.99
C ASN A 125 0.03 1.07 12.12
N PHE A 126 -1.19 1.29 11.62
CA PHE A 126 -1.86 2.59 11.66
C PHE A 126 -3.24 2.48 12.28
N ASP A 127 -3.65 3.60 12.88
CA ASP A 127 -4.92 3.69 13.60
C ASP A 127 -5.80 4.80 13.03
N THR A 128 -7.10 4.55 12.92
CA THR A 128 -8.09 5.53 12.47
C THR A 128 -8.20 6.72 13.41
N ALA A 129 -7.89 6.55 14.70
CA ALA A 129 -7.85 7.63 15.68
C ALA A 129 -6.67 8.59 15.45
N ASN A 130 -5.63 8.17 14.72
CA ASN A 130 -4.51 9.05 14.40
C ASN A 130 -4.82 9.94 13.20
N THR A 131 -5.43 11.08 13.47
CA THR A 131 -5.80 12.09 12.46
C THR A 131 -4.63 12.59 11.63
N ALA A 132 -3.39 12.48 12.11
CA ALA A 132 -2.22 12.90 11.35
C ALA A 132 -1.91 11.97 10.17
N THR A 133 -2.23 10.68 10.27
CA THR A 133 -1.89 9.68 9.25
C THR A 133 -3.12 9.09 8.56
N GLN A 134 -4.30 9.18 9.18
CA GLN A 134 -5.55 8.56 8.70
C GLN A 134 -5.83 8.82 7.21
N SER A 135 -5.76 10.09 6.78
CA SER A 135 -6.07 10.45 5.38
C SER A 135 -5.06 9.87 4.38
N ALA A 136 -3.77 9.88 4.72
CA ALA A 136 -2.72 9.37 3.85
C ALA A 136 -2.76 7.84 3.76
N VAL A 137 -2.96 7.17 4.89
CA VAL A 137 -3.13 5.71 4.95
C VAL A 137 -4.39 5.28 4.21
N GLY A 138 -5.52 5.96 4.41
CA GLY A 138 -6.77 5.65 3.70
C GLY A 138 -6.66 5.85 2.18
N SER A 139 -5.92 6.87 1.74
CA SER A 139 -5.61 7.07 0.32
C SER A 139 -4.73 5.95 -0.23
N ALA A 140 -3.70 5.53 0.51
CA ALA A 140 -2.84 4.42 0.12
C ALA A 140 -3.62 3.10 0.01
N ILE A 141 -4.49 2.79 0.99
CA ILE A 141 -5.37 1.61 0.95
C ILE A 141 -6.27 1.64 -0.28
N THR A 142 -6.88 2.79 -0.57
CA THR A 142 -7.76 2.96 -1.74
C THR A 142 -6.98 2.76 -3.05
N ALA A 143 -5.78 3.33 -3.14
CA ALA A 143 -4.91 3.19 -4.30
C ALA A 143 -4.46 1.74 -4.51
N ILE A 144 -4.15 1.01 -3.43
CA ILE A 144 -3.80 -0.41 -3.50
C ILE A 144 -4.98 -1.23 -4.00
N LYS A 145 -6.19 -1.05 -3.44
CA LYS A 145 -7.40 -1.77 -3.87
C LYS A 145 -7.80 -1.48 -5.32
N THR A 146 -7.45 -0.31 -5.86
CA THR A 146 -7.72 0.07 -7.24
C THR A 146 -6.60 -0.28 -8.22
N GLY A 147 -5.44 -0.72 -7.71
CA GLY A 147 -4.28 -1.11 -8.53
C GLY A 147 -3.56 0.05 -9.22
N ASN A 148 -3.85 1.30 -8.87
CA ASN A 148 -3.18 2.46 -9.48
C ASN A 148 -1.79 2.67 -8.85
N THR A 149 -0.76 2.10 -9.47
CA THR A 149 0.62 2.15 -8.97
C THR A 149 1.14 3.58 -8.73
N THR A 150 0.77 4.55 -9.57
CA THR A 150 1.19 5.95 -9.39
C THR A 150 0.59 6.52 -8.10
N ASP A 151 -0.72 6.34 -7.90
CA ASP A 151 -1.41 6.84 -6.71
C ASP A 151 -0.93 6.13 -5.44
N ILE A 152 -0.58 4.84 -5.54
CA ILE A 152 0.01 4.06 -4.42
C ILE A 152 1.32 4.71 -3.98
N VAL A 153 2.26 4.88 -4.92
CA VAL A 153 3.58 5.43 -4.60
C VAL A 153 3.45 6.86 -4.07
N THR A 154 2.64 7.71 -4.69
CA THR A 154 2.42 9.08 -4.22
C THR A 154 1.80 9.12 -2.82
N SER A 155 0.81 8.28 -2.53
CA SER A 155 0.17 8.22 -1.20
C SER A 155 1.14 7.74 -0.12
N LEU A 156 1.93 6.71 -0.41
CA LEU A 156 2.94 6.18 0.52
C LEU A 156 4.09 7.18 0.75
N GLN A 157 4.50 7.93 -0.28
CA GLN A 157 5.46 9.02 -0.11
C GLN A 157 4.91 10.15 0.77
N GLY A 158 3.64 10.52 0.56
CA GLY A 158 2.95 11.49 1.41
C GLY A 158 2.87 11.03 2.87
N LEU A 159 2.62 9.75 3.10
CA LEU A 159 2.65 9.14 4.42
C LEU A 159 4.05 9.20 5.04
N TYR A 160 5.09 8.83 4.30
CA TYR A 160 6.49 8.89 4.75
C TYR A 160 6.92 10.30 5.19
N GLY A 161 6.47 11.32 4.45
CA GLY A 161 6.76 12.73 4.74
C GLY A 161 6.20 13.21 6.08
N ASN A 162 5.33 12.44 6.74
CA ASN A 162 4.75 12.80 8.02
C ASN A 162 5.78 12.69 9.17
N ALA A 163 5.99 13.80 9.88
CA ALA A 163 6.95 13.87 10.99
C ALA A 163 6.57 13.00 12.20
N ARG A 164 5.30 12.58 12.32
CA ARG A 164 4.76 11.81 13.45
C ARG A 164 4.92 10.30 13.31
N LEU A 165 5.48 9.81 12.20
CA LEU A 165 5.79 8.39 12.07
C LEU A 165 6.91 7.98 13.02
N THR A 166 6.73 6.84 13.68
CA THR A 166 7.82 6.14 14.38
C THR A 166 8.86 5.65 13.37
N ASP A 167 10.06 5.29 13.84
CA ASP A 167 11.11 4.81 12.95
C ASP A 167 10.70 3.47 12.30
N THR A 168 10.09 2.56 13.05
CA THR A 168 9.52 1.32 12.51
C THR A 168 8.44 1.57 11.45
N GLN A 169 7.55 2.56 11.65
CA GLN A 169 6.54 2.92 10.64
C GLN A 169 7.19 3.50 9.38
N LYS A 170 8.28 4.27 9.51
CA LYS A 170 9.03 4.77 8.35
C LYS A 170 9.75 3.67 7.60
N GLU A 171 10.35 2.72 8.31
CA GLU A 171 10.99 1.54 7.74
C GLU A 171 9.98 0.72 6.95
N LEU A 172 8.81 0.45 7.54
CA LEU A 172 7.69 -0.19 6.86
C LEU A 172 7.30 0.56 5.57
N VAL A 173 7.01 1.86 5.67
CA VAL A 173 6.59 2.66 4.51
C VAL A 173 7.68 2.71 3.44
N THR A 174 8.95 2.73 3.83
CA THR A 174 10.10 2.67 2.92
C THR A 174 10.15 1.34 2.17
N GLY A 175 10.01 0.22 2.88
CA GLY A 175 9.98 -1.12 2.27
C GLY A 175 8.78 -1.28 1.34
N LEU A 176 7.61 -0.78 1.75
CA LEU A 176 6.42 -0.74 0.89
C LEU A 176 6.68 0.07 -0.39
N VAL A 177 7.15 1.32 -0.31
CA VAL A 177 7.51 2.11 -1.50
C VAL A 177 8.53 1.37 -2.37
N GLY A 178 9.54 0.75 -1.77
CA GLY A 178 10.57 -0.02 -2.46
C GLY A 178 10.03 -1.22 -3.24
N SER A 179 8.94 -1.84 -2.76
CA SER A 179 8.31 -2.98 -3.42
C SER A 179 7.58 -2.62 -4.73
N TRP A 180 7.09 -1.37 -4.87
CA TRP A 180 6.55 -0.83 -6.14
C TRP A 180 7.60 -0.10 -6.97
N ASN A 181 8.54 0.58 -6.32
CA ASN A 181 9.58 1.34 -6.99
C ASN A 181 10.91 1.23 -6.23
N PRO A 182 11.77 0.27 -6.59
CA PRO A 182 13.02 0.03 -5.86
C PRO A 182 13.99 1.23 -5.91
N LYS A 183 13.91 2.09 -6.95
CA LYS A 183 14.73 3.31 -7.05
C LYS A 183 14.35 4.36 -5.99
N LEU A 184 13.14 4.28 -5.43
CA LEU A 184 12.64 5.22 -4.43
C LEU A 184 12.89 4.75 -2.99
N ALA A 185 13.20 3.46 -2.78
CA ALA A 185 13.59 2.95 -1.47
C ALA A 185 14.88 3.61 -0.97
N ASP A 186 15.84 3.82 -1.87
CA ASP A 186 17.11 4.49 -1.56
C ASP A 186 16.89 5.97 -1.23
N VAL A 187 15.95 6.63 -1.91
CA VAL A 187 15.60 8.04 -1.68
C VAL A 187 14.87 8.22 -0.34
N ALA A 188 13.93 7.34 0.00
CA ALA A 188 13.26 7.36 1.31
C ALA A 188 14.26 7.07 2.44
N THR A 189 15.17 6.11 2.26
CA THR A 189 16.26 5.84 3.22
C THR A 189 17.21 7.04 3.37
N GLN A 190 17.56 7.71 2.27
CA GLN A 190 18.39 8.92 2.30
C GLN A 190 17.67 10.13 2.93
N ALA A 191 16.38 10.31 2.66
CA ALA A 191 15.56 11.38 3.25
C ALA A 191 15.41 11.19 4.77
N GLY A 192 15.25 9.96 5.25
CA GLY A 192 15.28 9.63 6.68
C GLY A 192 16.61 10.00 7.33
N LYS A 193 17.73 9.60 6.72
CA LYS A 193 19.09 9.94 7.19
C LYS A 193 19.34 11.44 7.24
N LEU A 194 18.88 12.20 6.25
CA LEU A 194 19.03 13.67 6.19
C LEU A 194 18.20 14.37 7.26
N ARG A 195 16.99 13.87 7.56
CA ARG A 195 16.14 14.45 8.60
C ARG A 195 16.64 14.13 10.01
N ASP A 196 17.19 12.95 10.22
CA ASP A 196 17.79 12.57 11.51
C ASP A 196 19.12 13.30 11.74
N THR A 197 19.88 13.60 10.68
CA THR A 197 21.01 14.56 10.80
C THR A 197 20.52 15.97 11.08
N ALA A 198 19.45 16.46 10.45
CA ALA A 198 18.89 17.78 10.75
C ALA A 198 18.46 17.93 12.23
N LYS A 199 17.86 16.88 12.81
CA LYS A 199 17.56 16.81 14.25
C LYS A 199 18.82 16.84 15.13
N LEU A 200 19.90 16.21 14.70
CA LEU A 200 21.18 16.21 15.41
C LEU A 200 21.84 17.61 15.44
N PHE A 201 21.51 18.44 14.45
CA PHE A 201 22.01 19.82 14.32
C PHE A 201 21.00 20.89 14.79
N GLY A 202 19.87 20.50 15.38
CA GLY A 202 18.92 21.42 16.01
C GLY A 202 18.16 22.33 15.05
N PHE A 203 17.93 21.89 13.81
CA PHE A 203 17.05 22.56 12.84
C PHE A 203 15.63 21.94 12.84
#